data_AF-A0AAW2JM98-F1
#
_entry.id   AF-A0AAW2JM98-F1
#
_cell.length_a   1.000
_cell.length_b   1.000
_cell.length_c   1.000
_cell.angle_alpha   90.00
_cell.angle_beta   90.00
_cell.angle_gamma   90.00
#
_symmetry.space_group_name_H-M   'P 1'
#
loop_
_entity.id
_entity.type
_entity.pdbx_description
1 polymer ?
#
loop_
_entity_poly.entity_id
_entity_poly.type
_entity_poly.pdbx_seq_one_letter_code
_entity_poly.pdbx_strand_id
1 'polypeptide(L)'
;MFEKKSSPFEGFISDLYESRLEAKKRGDEPMTFIYKILMNSLYGRFGMNPESIVTEICNQEKYDEMMMKDNFQSADKLNDDYYIVNYISNSQIVDDTEWKAPKHSAVQLSAAITACARIHMYPHISREDCYYTDTDSIVLGSPLSDDLVSSKEMGKFKLENHVKKGIFLAPKSYMLEIEDDQHIIKHKGPAKDLVTSEWFQKVLEDPSLTEKIATSANFRIDWKELKIVKKDILLKLGLPQSNKRENIYDSNNLWIDTRPLDIIDLGTKDATTIFKYELLTKNGEIDKNHLSNEKITKLLEEMDDENKSLLSKYYEEEGNQSTNEGQKTTTVQPTLYNNKPKKNKKSKDNDN
;
A
#
# COMPACT_ATOMS: atom_id res chain seq x y z
N MET A 1 -9.23 7.18 -24.83
CA MET A 1 -7.99 7.96 -24.62
C MET A 1 -8.40 9.36 -24.17
N PHE A 2 -7.73 9.98 -23.19
CA PHE A 2 -8.09 11.32 -22.68
C PHE A 2 -7.30 12.42 -23.41
N GLU A 3 -7.92 13.57 -23.67
CA GLU A 3 -7.26 14.73 -24.27
C GLU A 3 -6.50 15.58 -23.23
N LYS A 4 -5.29 16.02 -23.57
CA LYS A 4 -4.54 16.98 -22.73
C LYS A 4 -5.18 18.35 -22.80
N LYS A 5 -5.51 18.94 -21.65
CA LYS A 5 -6.05 20.31 -21.53
C LYS A 5 -5.27 21.10 -20.48
N SER A 6 -5.38 22.43 -20.52
CA SER A 6 -4.90 23.28 -19.44
C SER A 6 -5.59 22.91 -18.13
N SER A 7 -4.86 23.06 -17.01
CA SER A 7 -5.41 22.75 -15.69
C SER A 7 -6.47 23.79 -15.33
N PRO A 8 -7.73 23.40 -15.06
CA PRO A 8 -8.73 24.34 -14.57
C PRO A 8 -8.47 24.77 -13.11
N PHE A 9 -7.47 24.17 -12.47
CA PHE A 9 -7.15 24.39 -11.05
C PHE A 9 -6.02 25.41 -10.84
N GLU A 10 -5.42 25.95 -11.91
CA GLU A 10 -4.27 26.86 -11.81
C GLU A 10 -4.58 28.09 -10.94
N GLY A 11 -5.69 28.79 -11.20
CA GLY A 11 -6.11 29.94 -10.40
C GLY A 11 -6.39 29.55 -8.95
N PHE A 12 -7.18 28.49 -8.74
CA PHE A 12 -7.50 27.99 -7.39
C PHE A 12 -6.25 27.67 -6.56
N ILE A 13 -5.27 26.96 -7.15
CA ILE A 13 -4.04 26.61 -6.45
C ILE A 13 -3.15 27.82 -6.21
N SER A 14 -3.06 28.73 -7.18
CA SER A 14 -2.25 29.95 -7.07
C SER A 14 -2.78 30.89 -5.98
N ASP A 15 -4.09 31.14 -5.96
CA ASP A 15 -4.75 32.01 -4.98
C ASP A 15 -4.56 31.47 -3.54
N LEU A 16 -4.76 30.16 -3.34
CA LEU A 16 -4.54 29.53 -2.04
C LEU A 16 -3.07 29.53 -1.63
N TYR A 17 -2.17 29.38 -2.60
CA TYR A 17 -0.74 29.41 -2.35
C TYR A 17 -0.27 30.79 -1.89
N GLU A 18 -0.68 31.84 -2.59
CA GLU A 18 -0.38 33.23 -2.21
C GLU A 18 -0.96 33.56 -0.85
N SER A 19 -2.22 33.19 -0.61
CA SER A 19 -2.89 33.38 0.68
C SER A 19 -2.13 32.67 1.82
N ARG A 20 -1.59 31.47 1.56
CA ARG A 20 -0.75 30.73 2.50
C ARG A 20 0.58 31.43 2.77
N LEU A 21 1.22 32.02 1.75
CA LEU A 21 2.45 32.79 1.93
C LEU A 21 2.22 34.04 2.77
N GLU A 22 1.12 34.76 2.55
CA GLU A 22 0.76 35.94 3.35
C GLU A 22 0.39 35.57 4.80
N ALA A 23 -0.31 34.45 5.01
CA ALA A 23 -0.55 33.93 6.36
C ALA A 23 0.76 33.62 7.11
N LYS A 24 1.72 32.96 6.45
CA LYS A 24 3.05 32.72 7.02
C LYS A 24 3.79 34.00 7.38
N LYS A 25 3.78 35.02 6.50
CA LYS A 25 4.43 36.32 6.76
C LYS A 25 3.87 37.00 8.00
N ARG A 26 2.58 36.81 8.29
CA ARG A 26 1.89 37.35 9.46
C ARG A 26 2.00 36.48 10.72
N GLY A 27 2.63 35.30 10.63
CA GLY A 27 2.67 34.33 11.73
C GLY A 27 1.33 33.67 12.04
N ASP A 28 0.39 33.66 11.09
CA ASP A 28 -0.93 33.04 11.22
C ASP A 28 -0.83 31.54 10.88
N GLU A 29 -0.35 30.76 11.86
CA GLU A 29 -0.22 29.31 11.75
C GLU A 29 -1.56 28.59 11.48
N PRO A 30 -2.69 28.95 12.14
CA PRO A 30 -3.99 28.35 11.83
C PRO A 30 -4.38 28.52 10.36
N MET A 31 -4.28 29.72 9.79
CA MET A 31 -4.63 29.93 8.38
C MET A 31 -3.62 29.27 7.44
N THR A 32 -2.33 29.27 7.79
CA THR A 32 -1.30 28.55 7.04
C THR A 32 -1.64 27.06 6.93
N PHE A 33 -2.12 26.46 8.02
CA PHE A 33 -2.59 25.08 8.05
C PHE A 33 -3.85 24.88 7.21
N ILE A 34 -4.88 25.74 7.36
CA ILE A 34 -6.13 25.66 6.60
C ILE A 34 -5.86 25.72 5.09
N TYR A 35 -5.09 26.70 4.62
CA TYR A 35 -4.76 26.82 3.20
C TYR A 35 -4.00 25.59 2.67
N LYS A 36 -3.06 25.04 3.46
CA LYS A 36 -2.36 23.79 3.11
C LYS A 36 -3.33 22.61 2.96
N ILE A 37 -4.28 22.46 3.89
CA ILE A 37 -5.27 21.37 3.84
C ILE A 37 -6.19 21.53 2.63
N LEU A 38 -6.66 22.74 2.32
CA LEU A 38 -7.50 22.98 1.16
C LEU A 38 -6.81 22.57 -0.14
N MET A 39 -5.55 22.98 -0.31
CA MET A 39 -4.73 22.59 -1.47
C MET A 39 -4.56 21.06 -1.56
N ASN A 40 -4.22 20.41 -0.45
CA ASN A 40 -3.92 18.97 -0.43
C ASN A 40 -5.19 18.09 -0.51
N SER A 41 -6.34 18.58 -0.07
CA SER A 41 -7.57 17.79 -0.02
C SER A 41 -8.27 17.63 -1.37
N LEU A 42 -8.06 18.58 -2.30
CA LEU A 42 -8.78 18.63 -3.57
C LEU A 42 -8.58 17.37 -4.41
N TYR A 43 -7.34 16.93 -4.63
CA TYR A 43 -7.09 15.75 -5.45
C TYR A 43 -7.65 14.47 -4.81
N GLY A 44 -7.62 14.39 -3.46
CA GLY A 44 -8.19 13.27 -2.72
C GLY A 44 -9.70 13.17 -2.88
N ARG A 45 -10.41 14.30 -3.05
CA ARG A 45 -11.85 14.29 -3.37
C ARG A 45 -12.13 13.65 -4.73
N PHE A 46 -11.29 13.87 -5.72
CA PHE A 46 -11.44 13.24 -7.04
C PHE A 46 -11.22 11.72 -6.99
N GLY A 47 -10.44 11.21 -6.05
CA GLY A 47 -10.16 9.78 -5.86
C GLY A 47 -11.04 9.10 -4.81
N MET A 48 -12.16 9.69 -4.41
CA MET A 48 -13.02 9.12 -3.36
C MET A 48 -13.63 7.79 -3.82
N ASN A 49 -13.44 6.74 -3.02
CA ASN A 49 -14.02 5.43 -3.29
C ASN A 49 -15.55 5.54 -3.25
N PRO A 50 -16.27 5.14 -4.32
CA PRO A 50 -17.73 5.07 -4.28
C PRO A 50 -18.24 4.10 -3.22
N GLU A 51 -17.51 3.00 -2.99
CA GLU A 51 -17.83 2.04 -1.94
C GLU A 51 -17.45 2.60 -0.58
N SER A 52 -18.41 2.69 0.33
CA SER A 52 -18.18 3.25 1.66
C SER A 52 -19.00 2.55 2.74
N ILE A 53 -18.40 2.40 3.92
CA ILE A 53 -19.10 1.90 5.11
C ILE A 53 -19.99 3.02 5.63
N VAL A 54 -21.29 2.73 5.72
CA VAL A 54 -22.27 3.59 6.35
C VAL A 54 -22.55 3.06 7.74
N THR A 55 -22.46 3.93 8.73
CA THR A 55 -22.87 3.67 10.12
C THR A 55 -24.12 4.48 10.42
N GLU A 56 -25.19 3.82 10.84
CA GLU A 56 -26.42 4.49 11.25
C GLU A 56 -27.00 3.91 12.53
N ILE A 57 -27.79 4.71 13.23
CA ILE A 57 -28.61 4.26 14.36
C ILE A 57 -30.00 3.93 13.81
N CYS A 58 -30.50 2.73 14.07
CA CYS A 58 -31.80 2.28 13.60
C CYS A 58 -32.60 1.55 14.70
N ASN A 59 -33.91 1.40 14.49
CA ASN A 59 -34.77 0.61 15.36
C ASN A 59 -34.70 -0.89 15.02
N GLN A 60 -35.42 -1.72 15.78
CA GLN A 60 -35.50 -3.17 15.56
C GLN A 60 -35.97 -3.54 14.14
N GLU A 61 -37.03 -2.90 13.64
CA GLU A 61 -37.60 -3.20 12.32
C GLU A 61 -36.56 -2.99 11.20
N LYS A 62 -35.90 -1.84 11.19
CA LYS A 62 -34.87 -1.53 10.19
C LYS A 62 -33.61 -2.38 10.38
N TYR A 63 -33.28 -2.76 11.61
CA TYR A 63 -32.20 -3.70 11.88
C TYR A 63 -32.49 -5.07 11.24
N ASP A 64 -33.70 -5.60 11.45
CA ASP A 64 -34.12 -6.89 10.88
C ASP A 64 -34.10 -6.85 9.34
N GLU A 65 -34.52 -5.73 8.74
CA GLU A 65 -34.40 -5.51 7.29
C GLU A 65 -32.94 -5.51 6.81
N MET A 66 -32.03 -4.85 7.54
CA MET A 66 -30.62 -4.74 7.16
C MET A 66 -29.87 -6.06 7.28
N MET A 67 -30.15 -6.86 8.31
CA MET A 67 -29.53 -8.17 8.52
C MET A 67 -29.75 -9.13 7.34
N MET A 68 -30.81 -8.91 6.55
CA MET A 68 -31.13 -9.72 5.37
C MET A 68 -30.42 -9.26 4.11
N LYS A 69 -29.71 -8.13 4.13
CA LYS A 69 -29.02 -7.58 2.96
C LYS A 69 -27.58 -8.09 2.90
N ASP A 70 -27.14 -8.43 1.69
CA ASP A 70 -25.78 -8.93 1.43
C ASP A 70 -24.66 -7.93 1.76
N ASN A 71 -25.00 -6.64 1.84
CA ASN A 71 -24.06 -5.56 2.16
C ASN A 71 -23.91 -5.26 3.65
N PHE A 72 -24.66 -5.97 4.52
CA PHE A 72 -24.54 -5.82 5.97
C PHE A 72 -23.18 -6.31 6.48
N GLN A 73 -22.56 -5.57 7.40
CA GLN A 73 -21.28 -5.96 8.01
C GLN A 73 -21.44 -6.35 9.47
N SER A 74 -22.05 -5.48 10.28
CA SER A 74 -22.15 -5.69 11.72
C SER A 74 -23.24 -4.83 12.34
N ALA A 75 -23.67 -5.22 13.54
CA ALA A 75 -24.52 -4.41 14.38
C ALA A 75 -24.18 -4.61 15.85
N ASP A 76 -24.36 -3.54 16.62
CA ASP A 76 -24.29 -3.56 18.08
C ASP A 76 -25.61 -3.00 18.64
N LYS A 77 -26.23 -3.74 19.56
CA LYS A 77 -27.43 -3.28 20.27
C LYS A 77 -27.03 -2.14 21.19
N LEU A 78 -27.65 -0.97 21.01
CA LEU A 78 -27.36 0.22 21.80
C LEU A 78 -28.19 0.24 23.09
N ASN A 79 -29.48 -0.06 22.97
CA ASN A 79 -30.43 -0.25 24.04
C ASN A 79 -31.61 -1.09 23.53
N ASP A 80 -32.70 -1.19 24.28
CA ASP A 80 -33.85 -2.01 23.88
C ASP A 80 -34.57 -1.55 22.61
N ASP A 81 -34.41 -0.29 22.23
CA ASP A 81 -35.10 0.32 21.10
C ASP A 81 -34.21 0.50 19.86
N TYR A 82 -32.89 0.58 20.05
CA TYR A 82 -31.95 1.00 19.02
C TYR A 82 -30.73 0.09 18.85
N TYR A 83 -30.26 0.05 17.61
CA TYR A 83 -29.05 -0.61 17.15
C TYR A 83 -28.16 0.39 16.43
N ILE A 84 -26.85 0.22 16.55
CA ILE A 84 -25.88 0.81 15.62
C ILE A 84 -25.57 -0.26 14.58
N VAL A 85 -25.80 0.04 13.30
CA VAL A 85 -25.58 -0.89 12.19
C VAL A 85 -24.53 -0.34 11.23
N ASN A 86 -23.72 -1.23 10.68
CA ASN A 86 -22.71 -0.94 9.68
C ASN A 86 -22.98 -1.77 8.42
N TYR A 87 -23.03 -1.11 7.27
CA TYR A 87 -23.22 -1.76 5.98
C TYR A 87 -22.46 -1.04 4.85
N ILE A 88 -22.18 -1.76 3.77
CA ILE A 88 -21.48 -1.21 2.60
C ILE A 88 -22.49 -0.54 1.67
N SER A 89 -22.29 0.73 1.37
CA SER A 89 -22.98 1.41 0.28
C SER A 89 -22.19 1.31 -1.03
N ASN A 90 -22.90 1.27 -2.17
CA ASN A 90 -22.31 1.14 -3.51
C ASN A 90 -21.34 -0.04 -3.64
N SER A 91 -21.71 -1.20 -3.10
CA SER A 91 -20.94 -2.43 -3.32
C SER A 91 -20.92 -2.81 -4.80
N GLN A 92 -19.96 -3.63 -5.21
CA GLN A 92 -19.85 -4.10 -6.61
C GLN A 92 -21.07 -4.90 -7.11
N ILE A 93 -21.97 -5.30 -6.20
CA ILE A 93 -23.21 -6.05 -6.46
C ILE A 93 -24.42 -5.15 -6.15
N VAL A 94 -24.47 -3.95 -6.72
CA VAL A 94 -25.64 -3.07 -6.62
C VAL A 94 -26.18 -2.86 -8.01
N ASP A 95 -27.49 -2.94 -8.19
CA ASP A 95 -28.14 -2.60 -9.46
C ASP A 95 -27.85 -1.13 -9.82
N ASP A 96 -27.76 -0.81 -11.11
CA ASP A 96 -27.44 0.55 -11.58
C ASP A 96 -28.43 1.59 -11.04
N THR A 97 -29.66 1.16 -10.73
CA THR A 97 -30.73 1.99 -10.14
C THR A 97 -30.47 2.38 -8.68
N GLU A 98 -29.70 1.57 -7.95
CA GLU A 98 -29.36 1.79 -6.54
C GLU A 98 -27.93 2.33 -6.35
N TRP A 99 -27.12 2.36 -7.41
CA TRP A 99 -25.77 2.93 -7.41
C TRP A 99 -25.79 4.45 -7.22
N LYS A 100 -25.23 4.91 -6.11
CA LYS A 100 -25.11 6.34 -5.78
C LYS A 100 -23.75 6.85 -6.25
N ALA A 101 -23.69 7.30 -7.50
CA ALA A 101 -22.48 7.89 -8.06
C ALA A 101 -21.96 9.05 -7.18
N PRO A 102 -20.66 9.10 -6.83
CA PRO A 102 -20.13 10.20 -6.05
C PRO A 102 -20.19 11.49 -6.86
N LYS A 103 -20.93 12.49 -6.36
CA LYS A 103 -21.23 13.75 -7.09
C LYS A 103 -20.00 14.55 -7.53
N HIS A 104 -18.86 14.37 -6.87
CA HIS A 104 -17.64 15.15 -7.09
C HIS A 104 -16.38 14.28 -7.23
N SER A 105 -16.54 13.01 -7.65
CA SER A 105 -15.40 12.12 -7.92
C SER A 105 -15.05 12.14 -9.40
N ALA A 106 -13.75 12.13 -9.69
CA ALA A 106 -13.18 12.14 -11.02
C ALA A 106 -11.85 11.37 -10.96
N VAL A 107 -11.93 10.05 -10.79
CA VAL A 107 -10.78 9.19 -10.46
C VAL A 107 -9.64 9.35 -11.47
N GLN A 108 -9.94 9.62 -12.74
CA GLN A 108 -8.97 9.89 -13.78
C GLN A 108 -8.07 11.10 -13.48
N LEU A 109 -8.60 12.14 -12.82
CA LEU A 109 -7.82 13.31 -12.40
C LEU A 109 -6.89 12.95 -11.25
N SER A 110 -7.38 12.23 -10.24
CA SER A 110 -6.53 11.76 -9.13
C SER A 110 -5.42 10.82 -9.62
N ALA A 111 -5.73 9.92 -10.55
CA ALA A 111 -4.76 9.03 -11.18
C ALA A 111 -3.69 9.82 -11.94
N ALA A 112 -4.10 10.79 -12.78
CA ALA A 112 -3.18 11.65 -13.53
C ALA A 112 -2.29 12.49 -12.61
N ILE A 113 -2.85 13.12 -11.57
CA ILE A 113 -2.10 13.94 -10.59
C ILE A 113 -1.02 13.08 -9.91
N THR A 114 -1.39 11.90 -9.40
CA THR A 114 -0.42 11.02 -8.72
C THR A 114 0.62 10.43 -9.67
N ALA A 115 0.26 10.19 -10.94
CA ALA A 115 1.21 9.75 -11.97
C ALA A 115 2.21 10.86 -12.31
N CYS A 116 1.74 12.10 -12.54
CA CYS A 116 2.61 13.24 -12.77
C CYS A 116 3.54 13.51 -11.58
N ALA A 117 3.05 13.38 -10.34
CA ALA A 117 3.89 13.49 -9.15
C ALA A 117 5.02 12.43 -9.14
N ARG A 118 4.70 11.17 -9.45
CA ARG A 118 5.73 10.11 -9.55
C ARG A 118 6.73 10.36 -10.68
N ILE A 119 6.26 10.81 -11.85
CA ILE A 119 7.13 11.17 -12.98
C ILE A 119 8.06 12.33 -12.61
N HIS A 120 7.55 13.32 -11.88
CA HIS A 120 8.35 14.45 -11.40
C HIS A 120 9.41 14.01 -10.38
N MET A 121 9.09 13.07 -9.49
CA MET A 121 10.04 12.52 -8.53
C MET A 121 11.07 11.58 -9.17
N TYR A 122 10.74 10.95 -10.30
CA TYR A 122 11.54 9.88 -10.93
C TYR A 122 13.03 10.24 -11.10
N PRO A 123 13.41 11.39 -11.69
CA PRO A 123 14.82 11.75 -11.89
C PRO A 123 15.63 11.86 -10.59
N HIS A 124 14.96 12.10 -9.45
CA HIS A 124 15.60 12.24 -8.15
C HIS A 124 15.71 10.90 -7.42
N ILE A 125 14.69 10.05 -7.54
CA ILE A 125 14.68 8.72 -6.92
C ILE A 125 15.53 7.70 -7.69
N SER A 126 15.77 7.92 -9.00
CA SER A 126 16.58 7.03 -9.84
C SER A 126 18.08 7.27 -9.71
N ARG A 127 18.49 8.20 -8.84
CA ARG A 127 19.91 8.47 -8.57
C ARG A 127 20.52 7.33 -7.77
N GLU A 128 21.77 6.98 -8.07
CA GLU A 128 22.51 5.96 -7.32
C GLU A 128 22.69 6.32 -5.85
N ASP A 129 22.76 7.62 -5.53
CA ASP A 129 22.91 8.14 -4.17
C ASP A 129 21.56 8.45 -3.48
N CYS A 130 20.44 7.94 -3.99
CA CYS A 130 19.14 8.07 -3.34
C CYS A 130 18.92 6.96 -2.31
N TYR A 131 18.99 7.32 -1.02
CA TYR A 131 18.84 6.36 0.08
C TYR A 131 17.39 6.10 0.47
N TYR A 132 16.51 7.10 0.33
CA TYR A 132 15.12 6.96 0.76
C TYR A 132 14.20 7.95 0.05
N THR A 133 12.94 7.54 -0.15
CA THR A 133 11.86 8.41 -0.61
C THR A 133 10.52 8.04 0.02
N ASP A 134 9.70 9.04 0.32
CA ASP A 134 8.29 8.87 0.67
C ASP A 134 7.48 10.01 0.07
N THR A 135 6.64 9.67 -0.91
CA THR A 135 5.71 10.57 -1.64
C THR A 135 6.40 11.73 -2.36
N ASP A 136 6.80 12.77 -1.64
CA ASP A 136 7.36 14.04 -2.11
C ASP A 136 8.67 14.44 -1.41
N SER A 137 9.27 13.49 -0.67
CA SER A 137 10.56 13.64 0.00
C SER A 137 11.63 12.71 -0.57
N ILE A 138 12.89 13.12 -0.49
CA ILE A 138 14.07 12.33 -0.86
C ILE A 138 15.19 12.55 0.15
N VAL A 139 15.97 11.51 0.42
CA VAL A 139 17.24 11.58 1.15
C VAL A 139 18.35 11.18 0.18
N LEU A 140 19.27 12.10 -0.10
CA LEU A 140 20.33 11.93 -1.09
C LEU A 140 21.71 12.03 -0.42
N GLY A 141 22.70 11.33 -0.99
CA GLY A 141 24.10 11.47 -0.60
C GLY A 141 24.74 12.78 -1.06
N SER A 142 24.34 13.28 -2.23
CA SER A 142 24.82 14.55 -2.79
C SER A 142 23.66 15.54 -2.92
N PRO A 143 23.91 16.85 -2.75
CA PRO A 143 22.87 17.87 -2.86
C PRO A 143 22.25 17.93 -4.26
N LEU A 144 21.03 18.46 -4.33
CA LEU A 144 20.39 18.89 -5.57
C LEU A 144 21.00 20.20 -6.08
N SER A 145 20.82 20.52 -7.36
CA SER A 145 21.13 21.85 -7.89
C SER A 145 20.32 22.92 -7.17
N ASP A 146 20.92 24.09 -6.92
CA ASP A 146 20.26 25.24 -6.31
C ASP A 146 19.00 25.67 -7.07
N ASP A 147 18.96 25.45 -8.39
CA ASP A 147 17.79 25.75 -9.22
C ASP A 147 16.54 24.95 -8.84
N LEU A 148 16.73 23.78 -8.22
CA LEU A 148 15.67 22.87 -7.79
C LEU A 148 15.30 23.05 -6.32
N VAL A 149 16.02 23.88 -5.57
CA VAL A 149 15.87 24.03 -4.13
C VAL A 149 15.32 25.41 -3.78
N SER A 150 14.18 25.46 -3.10
CA SER A 150 13.62 26.69 -2.56
C SER A 150 12.64 26.40 -1.43
N SER A 151 12.67 27.23 -0.38
CA SER A 151 11.71 27.14 0.73
C SER A 151 10.39 27.87 0.45
N LYS A 152 10.30 28.63 -0.66
CA LYS A 152 9.21 29.55 -0.98
C LYS A 152 8.65 29.41 -2.39
N GLU A 153 9.27 28.65 -3.29
CA GLU A 153 8.76 28.45 -4.64
C GLU A 153 8.00 27.13 -4.75
N MET A 154 6.85 27.16 -5.41
CA MET A 154 6.04 25.97 -5.62
C MET A 154 6.76 24.97 -6.52
N GLY A 155 6.69 23.69 -6.18
CA GLY A 155 7.25 22.61 -6.99
C GLY A 155 8.76 22.43 -6.87
N LYS A 156 9.46 23.29 -6.12
CA LYS A 156 10.87 23.09 -5.75
C LYS A 156 11.00 22.35 -4.42
N PHE A 157 12.12 21.68 -4.24
CA PHE A 157 12.44 20.99 -3.00
C PHE A 157 12.82 21.99 -1.92
N LYS A 158 12.31 21.79 -0.71
CA LYS A 158 12.80 22.48 0.47
C LYS A 158 13.91 21.66 1.10
N LEU A 159 15.09 22.25 1.31
CA LEU A 159 16.11 21.64 2.16
C LEU A 159 15.57 21.59 3.60
N GLU A 160 15.33 20.38 4.11
CA GLU A 160 14.80 20.20 5.47
C GLU A 160 15.92 20.03 6.49
N ASN A 161 16.88 19.13 6.25
CA ASN A 161 17.95 18.80 7.20
C ASN A 161 19.23 18.35 6.48
N HIS A 162 20.37 18.53 7.14
CA HIS A 162 21.62 17.84 6.82
C HIS A 162 21.72 16.58 7.68
N VAL A 163 21.86 15.41 7.04
CA VAL A 163 21.87 14.10 7.69
C VAL A 163 23.30 13.58 7.77
N LYS A 164 23.80 13.28 8.97
CA LYS A 164 25.09 12.63 9.20
C LYS A 164 25.00 11.12 8.98
N LYS A 165 23.92 10.51 9.49
CA LYS A 165 23.67 9.07 9.44
C LYS A 165 22.18 8.78 9.31
N GLY A 166 21.80 7.81 8.49
CA GLY A 166 20.42 7.35 8.34
C GLY A 166 20.32 5.84 8.48
N ILE A 167 19.32 5.35 9.21
CA ILE A 167 18.94 3.93 9.28
C ILE A 167 17.52 3.79 8.73
N PHE A 168 17.36 3.07 7.63
CA PHE A 168 16.08 2.86 6.94
C PHE A 168 15.66 1.39 7.01
N LEU A 169 14.87 1.02 8.03
CA LEU A 169 14.50 -0.39 8.24
C LEU A 169 13.33 -0.83 7.35
N ALA A 170 12.41 0.08 7.02
CA ALA A 170 11.24 -0.22 6.18
C ALA A 170 10.57 1.09 5.69
N PRO A 171 9.62 1.01 4.74
CA PRO A 171 8.81 2.17 4.37
C PRO A 171 8.14 2.81 5.58
N LYS A 172 8.38 4.11 5.80
CA LYS A 172 7.89 4.89 6.95
C LYS A 172 8.43 4.40 8.31
N SER A 173 9.59 3.73 8.32
CA SER A 173 10.32 3.32 9.52
C SER A 173 11.81 3.61 9.37
N TYR A 174 12.23 4.79 9.83
CA TYR A 174 13.62 5.24 9.73
C TYR A 174 14.04 6.16 10.89
N MET A 175 15.35 6.24 11.09
CA MET A 175 16.01 7.18 11.99
C MET A 175 17.05 7.99 11.21
N LEU A 176 17.07 9.30 11.40
CA LEU A 176 18.10 10.19 10.88
C LEU A 176 18.81 10.87 12.05
N GLU A 177 20.13 10.82 12.05
CA GLU A 177 21.00 11.63 12.88
C GLU A 177 21.37 12.88 12.09
N ILE A 178 20.99 14.05 12.61
CA ILE A 178 21.20 15.35 11.96
C ILE A 178 22.31 16.13 12.66
N GLU A 179 22.59 17.36 12.17
CA GLU A 179 23.47 18.29 12.88
C GLU A 179 23.03 18.50 14.35
N ASP A 180 23.98 18.82 15.22
CA ASP A 180 23.79 18.94 16.68
C ASP A 180 23.35 17.65 17.42
N ASP A 181 23.61 16.48 16.83
CA ASP A 181 23.36 15.14 17.41
C ASP A 181 21.88 14.90 17.77
N GLN A 182 20.99 15.61 17.08
CA GLN A 182 19.55 15.42 17.17
C GLN A 182 19.12 14.24 16.29
N HIS A 183 18.02 13.59 16.71
CA HIS A 183 17.48 12.42 16.02
C HIS A 183 16.08 12.70 15.48
N ILE A 184 15.86 12.46 14.20
CA ILE A 184 14.52 12.40 13.59
C ILE A 184 14.12 10.94 13.48
N ILE A 185 13.11 10.55 14.25
CA ILE A 185 12.59 9.18 14.24
C ILE A 185 11.20 9.18 13.61
N LYS A 186 11.00 8.31 12.62
CA LYS A 186 9.69 8.03 12.01
C LYS A 186 9.45 6.54 12.06
N HIS A 187 8.28 6.15 12.54
CA HIS A 187 7.86 4.76 12.53
C HIS A 187 6.36 4.64 12.31
N LYS A 188 5.96 3.67 11.49
CA LYS A 188 4.56 3.45 11.12
C LYS A 188 3.88 2.55 12.13
N GLY A 189 2.68 2.96 12.57
CA GLY A 189 1.80 2.12 13.38
C GLY A 189 1.79 2.50 14.86
N PRO A 190 1.31 1.60 15.73
CA PRO A 190 1.00 1.92 17.13
C PRO A 190 2.24 2.18 18.00
N ALA A 191 3.42 1.76 17.55
CA ALA A 191 4.69 1.97 18.26
C ALA A 191 5.42 3.27 17.86
N LYS A 192 4.78 4.16 17.07
CA LYS A 192 5.44 5.34 16.48
C LYS A 192 6.16 6.25 17.50
N ASP A 193 5.62 6.36 18.71
CA ASP A 193 6.12 7.24 19.78
C ASP A 193 6.96 6.45 20.81
N LEU A 194 7.21 5.16 20.56
CA LEU A 194 7.89 4.24 21.49
C LEU A 194 9.26 3.79 21.01
N VAL A 195 9.51 3.87 19.71
CA VAL A 195 10.79 3.49 19.11
C VAL A 195 11.85 4.57 19.39
N THR A 196 13.09 4.13 19.63
CA THR A 196 14.22 5.02 19.93
C THR A 196 15.38 4.81 18.94
N SER A 197 16.35 5.72 18.95
CA SER A 197 17.61 5.59 18.20
C SER A 197 18.32 4.26 18.49
N GLU A 198 18.36 3.86 19.76
CA GLU A 198 18.99 2.62 20.20
C GLU A 198 18.24 1.40 19.66
N TRP A 199 16.91 1.45 19.61
CA TRP A 199 16.12 0.38 19.00
C TRP A 199 16.46 0.20 17.51
N PHE A 200 16.57 1.29 16.75
CA PHE A 200 16.98 1.22 15.34
C PHE A 200 18.37 0.61 15.16
N GLN A 201 19.32 0.96 16.03
CA GLN A 201 20.68 0.40 16.00
C GLN A 201 20.67 -1.10 16.32
N LYS A 202 19.99 -1.51 17.39
CA LYS A 202 19.88 -2.92 17.79
C LYS A 202 19.21 -3.79 16.74
N VAL A 203 18.15 -3.31 16.10
CA VAL A 203 17.45 -4.07 15.03
C VAL A 203 18.27 -4.13 13.75
N LEU A 204 19.10 -3.13 13.47
CA LEU A 204 20.05 -3.20 12.36
C LEU A 204 21.15 -4.25 12.60
N GLU A 205 21.66 -4.31 13.84
CA GLU A 205 22.67 -5.29 14.26
C GLU A 205 22.12 -6.72 14.33
N ASP A 206 20.90 -6.89 14.84
CA ASP A 206 20.18 -8.16 14.88
C ASP A 206 18.75 -8.00 14.34
N PRO A 207 18.55 -8.26 13.02
CA PRO A 207 17.23 -8.19 12.39
C PRO A 207 16.20 -9.17 12.96
N SER A 208 16.64 -10.19 13.72
CA SER A 208 15.75 -11.15 14.38
C SER A 208 15.24 -10.67 15.75
N LEU A 209 15.80 -9.55 16.25
CA LEU A 209 15.46 -8.99 17.54
C LEU A 209 13.97 -8.65 17.61
N THR A 210 13.31 -9.15 18.64
CA THR A 210 11.93 -8.79 18.96
C THR A 210 11.79 -8.44 20.42
N GLU A 211 11.15 -7.30 20.68
CA GLU A 211 10.90 -6.77 22.02
C GLU A 211 9.39 -6.67 22.24
N LYS A 212 8.94 -6.83 23.49
CA LYS A 212 7.55 -6.60 23.86
C LYS A 212 7.45 -5.28 24.61
N ILE A 213 6.68 -4.34 24.07
CA ILE A 213 6.48 -3.04 24.68
C ILE A 213 5.01 -2.84 25.05
N ALA A 214 4.77 -2.46 26.30
CA ALA A 214 3.44 -2.10 26.76
C ALA A 214 3.12 -0.66 26.35
N THR A 215 1.91 -0.44 25.85
CA THR A 215 1.37 0.88 25.56
C THR A 215 -0.11 0.91 25.89
N SER A 216 -0.73 2.08 25.78
CA SER A 216 -2.16 2.23 25.99
C SER A 216 -2.79 3.08 24.90
N ALA A 217 -3.91 2.61 24.35
CA ALA A 217 -4.76 3.44 23.51
C ALA A 217 -5.80 4.13 24.39
N ASN A 218 -5.72 5.45 24.46
CA ASN A 218 -6.72 6.28 25.12
C ASN A 218 -7.97 6.42 24.22
N PHE A 219 -9.09 6.77 24.84
CA PHE A 219 -10.35 7.09 24.16
C PHE A 219 -10.92 5.97 23.29
N ARG A 220 -10.75 4.70 23.69
CA ARG A 220 -11.41 3.60 22.98
C ARG A 220 -12.87 3.55 23.38
N ILE A 221 -13.75 3.47 22.40
CA ILE A 221 -15.19 3.32 22.63
C ILE A 221 -15.48 1.84 22.83
N ASP A 222 -16.03 1.50 23.99
CA ASP A 222 -16.73 0.25 24.20
C ASP A 222 -18.18 0.46 23.77
N TRP A 223 -18.56 -0.07 22.61
CA TRP A 223 -19.91 0.11 22.08
C TRP A 223 -20.98 -0.68 22.85
N LYS A 224 -20.60 -1.69 23.62
CA LYS A 224 -21.55 -2.47 24.43
C LYS A 224 -21.93 -1.73 25.70
N GLU A 225 -20.92 -1.16 26.35
CA GLU A 225 -21.10 -0.42 27.60
C GLU A 225 -21.29 1.09 27.39
N LEU A 226 -21.10 1.57 26.16
CA LEU A 226 -21.08 2.98 25.77
C LEU A 226 -20.14 3.83 26.63
N LYS A 227 -18.98 3.24 26.96
CA LYS A 227 -17.96 3.86 27.78
C LYS A 227 -16.72 4.17 26.96
N ILE A 228 -16.08 5.27 27.32
CA ILE A 228 -14.74 5.60 26.86
C ILE A 228 -13.76 4.94 27.81
N VAL A 229 -12.98 3.98 27.30
CA VAL A 229 -12.03 3.20 28.08
C VAL A 229 -10.59 3.44 27.62
N LYS A 230 -9.66 3.32 28.57
CA LYS A 230 -8.25 3.15 28.28
C LYS A 230 -8.01 1.66 28.05
N LYS A 231 -7.41 1.31 26.91
CA LYS A 231 -7.06 -0.08 26.59
C LYS A 231 -5.55 -0.25 26.61
N ASP A 232 -5.06 -1.06 27.53
CA ASP A 232 -3.65 -1.46 27.54
C ASP A 232 -3.40 -2.52 26.45
N ILE A 233 -2.28 -2.37 25.76
CA ILE A 233 -1.90 -3.14 24.58
C ILE A 233 -0.45 -3.55 24.74
N LEU A 234 -0.18 -4.84 24.57
CA LEU A 234 1.18 -5.35 24.48
C LEU A 234 1.56 -5.50 23.00
N LEU A 235 2.48 -4.67 22.53
CA LEU A 235 2.96 -4.69 21.16
C LEU A 235 4.22 -5.57 21.05
N LYS A 236 4.31 -6.34 19.96
CA LYS A 236 5.56 -6.98 19.54
C LYS A 236 6.26 -6.02 18.57
N LEU A 237 7.41 -5.52 18.99
CA LEU A 237 8.27 -4.64 18.22
C LEU A 237 9.41 -5.48 17.62
N GLY A 238 9.77 -5.23 16.37
CA GLY A 238 10.83 -5.95 15.66
C GLY A 238 10.97 -5.39 14.25
N LEU A 239 11.81 -6.01 13.42
CA LEU A 239 11.99 -5.56 12.04
C LEU A 239 10.63 -5.54 11.31
N PRO A 240 10.20 -4.38 10.75
CA PRO A 240 8.93 -4.33 10.05
C PRO A 240 9.00 -5.20 8.79
N GLN A 241 8.09 -6.17 8.68
CA GLN A 241 8.01 -7.00 7.48
C GLN A 241 7.49 -6.17 6.29
N SER A 242 8.30 -6.11 5.24
CA SER A 242 7.93 -5.46 3.99
C SER A 242 7.43 -6.52 3.00
N ASN A 243 6.18 -6.38 2.54
CA ASN A 243 5.65 -7.20 1.44
C ASN A 243 6.03 -6.63 0.06
N LYS A 244 7.03 -5.74 0.00
CA LYS A 244 7.41 -5.01 -1.23
C LYS A 244 8.86 -5.21 -1.64
N ARG A 245 9.73 -5.60 -0.70
CA ARG A 245 11.17 -5.75 -0.91
C ARG A 245 11.68 -6.91 -0.06
N GLU A 246 12.69 -7.61 -0.57
CA GLU A 246 13.43 -8.64 0.14
C GLU A 246 14.75 -8.09 0.68
N ASN A 247 15.15 -8.54 1.86
CA ASN A 247 16.45 -8.18 2.45
C ASN A 247 17.56 -9.04 1.81
N ILE A 248 18.68 -8.39 1.48
CA ILE A 248 19.89 -9.00 0.94
C ILE A 248 20.94 -9.06 2.05
N TYR A 249 21.47 -10.25 2.29
CA TYR A 249 22.50 -10.49 3.30
C TYR A 249 23.82 -10.88 2.65
N ASP A 250 24.93 -10.51 3.28
CA ASP A 250 26.26 -10.94 2.87
C ASP A 250 26.57 -12.38 3.34
N SER A 251 27.78 -12.87 3.05
CA SER A 251 28.24 -14.20 3.47
C SER A 251 28.34 -14.37 5.00
N ASN A 252 28.38 -13.27 5.76
CA ASN A 252 28.40 -13.27 7.22
C ASN A 252 27.00 -13.11 7.82
N ASN A 253 25.94 -13.17 6.99
CA ASN A 253 24.55 -12.96 7.37
C ASN A 253 24.26 -11.55 7.91
N LEU A 254 25.06 -10.55 7.49
CA LEU A 254 24.84 -9.14 7.77
C LEU A 254 23.91 -8.55 6.70
N TRP A 255 22.91 -7.79 7.12
CA TRP A 255 21.99 -7.13 6.19
C TRP A 255 22.69 -5.97 5.47
N ILE A 256 22.85 -6.07 4.15
CA ILE A 256 23.58 -5.08 3.35
C ILE A 256 22.70 -4.24 2.42
N ASP A 257 21.58 -4.78 1.94
CA ASP A 257 20.70 -4.07 0.99
C ASP A 257 19.29 -4.69 0.91
N THR A 258 18.42 -4.17 0.05
CA THR A 258 17.12 -4.76 -0.29
C THR A 258 16.88 -4.74 -1.80
N ARG A 259 16.26 -5.80 -2.34
CA ARG A 259 15.78 -5.83 -3.73
C ARG A 259 14.25 -5.76 -3.80
N PRO A 260 13.66 -5.23 -4.89
CA PRO A 260 12.23 -5.39 -5.13
C PRO A 260 11.83 -6.87 -5.18
N LEU A 261 10.57 -7.15 -4.84
CA LEU A 261 9.96 -8.44 -5.15
C LEU A 261 9.60 -8.48 -6.62
N ASP A 262 10.07 -9.48 -7.35
CA ASP A 262 9.62 -9.74 -8.72
C ASP A 262 8.21 -10.33 -8.67
N ILE A 263 7.23 -9.52 -9.03
CA ILE A 263 5.83 -9.94 -9.11
C ILE A 263 5.51 -10.20 -10.58
N ILE A 264 5.30 -11.46 -10.92
CA ILE A 264 4.72 -11.85 -12.20
C ILE A 264 3.24 -11.44 -12.18
N ASP A 265 2.88 -10.43 -12.96
CA ASP A 265 1.50 -9.96 -13.07
C ASP A 265 0.64 -10.95 -13.87
N LEU A 266 -0.01 -11.88 -13.17
CA LEU A 266 -0.89 -12.92 -13.73
C LEU A 266 -2.15 -12.38 -14.44
N GLY A 267 -2.36 -11.06 -14.48
CA GLY A 267 -3.53 -10.43 -15.11
C GLY A 267 -3.52 -10.45 -16.64
N THR A 268 -2.37 -10.70 -17.27
CA THR A 268 -2.26 -10.88 -18.72
C THR A 268 -2.37 -12.36 -19.11
N LYS A 269 -2.90 -12.64 -20.30
CA LYS A 269 -2.94 -14.01 -20.86
C LYS A 269 -1.54 -14.64 -20.85
N ASP A 270 -0.52 -13.84 -21.13
CA ASP A 270 0.88 -14.27 -21.22
C ASP A 270 1.45 -14.67 -19.87
N ALA A 271 1.16 -13.92 -18.80
CA ALA A 271 1.59 -14.27 -17.46
C ALA A 271 0.88 -15.52 -16.91
N THR A 272 -0.37 -15.75 -17.31
CA THR A 272 -1.08 -17.00 -17.00
C THR A 272 -0.42 -18.19 -17.69
N THR A 273 0.10 -18.00 -18.91
CA THR A 273 0.83 -19.01 -19.67
C THR A 273 2.21 -19.30 -19.06
N ILE A 274 2.95 -18.27 -18.66
CA ILE A 274 4.23 -18.40 -17.94
C ILE A 274 4.02 -19.14 -16.62
N PHE A 275 3.00 -18.78 -15.84
CA PHE A 275 2.68 -19.45 -14.59
C PHE A 275 2.28 -20.92 -14.78
N LYS A 276 1.47 -21.22 -15.79
CA LYS A 276 1.15 -22.61 -16.16
C LYS A 276 2.41 -23.40 -16.53
N TYR A 277 3.33 -22.79 -17.27
CA TYR A 277 4.61 -23.40 -17.62
C TYR A 277 5.44 -23.71 -16.36
N GLU A 278 5.66 -22.73 -15.48
CA GLU A 278 6.40 -22.92 -14.22
C GLU A 278 5.77 -24.00 -13.32
N LEU A 279 4.44 -24.06 -13.24
CA LEU A 279 3.71 -25.06 -12.46
C LEU A 279 3.94 -26.47 -13.02
N LEU A 280 3.90 -26.62 -14.34
CA LEU A 280 4.15 -27.89 -15.04
C LEU A 280 5.61 -28.35 -14.87
N THR A 281 6.57 -27.42 -14.92
CA THR A 281 7.99 -27.72 -14.68
C THR A 281 8.24 -28.12 -13.22
N LYS A 282 7.65 -27.41 -12.24
CA LYS A 282 7.77 -27.77 -10.81
C LYS A 282 7.14 -29.12 -10.46
N ASN A 283 6.07 -29.50 -11.16
CA ASN A 283 5.41 -30.79 -10.97
C ASN A 283 6.13 -31.95 -11.70
N GLY A 284 7.24 -31.70 -12.39
CA GLY A 284 8.00 -32.72 -13.11
C GLY A 284 7.34 -33.22 -14.38
N GLU A 285 6.35 -32.50 -14.91
CA GLU A 285 5.65 -32.87 -16.14
C GLU A 285 6.40 -32.42 -17.40
N ILE A 286 7.42 -31.56 -17.26
CA ILE A 286 8.27 -31.03 -18.35
C ILE A 286 9.73 -31.00 -17.88
N ASP A 287 10.64 -31.55 -18.71
CA ASP A 287 12.09 -31.51 -18.49
C ASP A 287 12.67 -30.21 -19.07
N LYS A 288 13.45 -29.46 -18.27
CA LYS A 288 14.04 -28.15 -18.66
C LYS A 288 14.94 -28.24 -19.90
N ASN A 289 15.45 -29.42 -20.22
CA ASN A 289 16.43 -29.63 -21.28
C ASN A 289 15.84 -30.00 -22.65
N HIS A 290 14.52 -30.18 -22.78
CA HIS A 290 13.89 -30.55 -24.05
C HIS A 290 12.87 -29.52 -24.52
N LEU A 291 13.35 -28.57 -25.33
CA LEU A 291 12.55 -27.61 -26.13
C LEU A 291 11.81 -28.27 -27.31
N SER A 292 11.31 -29.50 -27.14
CA SER A 292 10.66 -30.28 -28.21
C SER A 292 9.36 -30.94 -27.76
N ASN A 293 8.57 -30.24 -26.93
CA ASN A 293 7.23 -30.67 -26.56
C ASN A 293 6.21 -29.87 -27.38
N GLU A 294 5.39 -30.55 -28.19
CA GLU A 294 4.27 -29.96 -28.98
C GLU A 294 3.35 -29.03 -28.15
N LYS A 295 3.24 -29.28 -26.84
CA LYS A 295 2.47 -28.44 -25.90
C LYS A 295 3.13 -27.07 -25.66
N ILE A 296 4.45 -26.99 -25.65
CA ILE A 296 5.21 -25.75 -25.48
C ILE A 296 5.11 -24.92 -26.75
N THR A 297 5.25 -25.55 -27.92
CA THR A 297 5.13 -24.86 -29.22
C THR A 297 3.77 -24.19 -29.37
N LYS A 298 2.69 -24.89 -29.01
CA LYS A 298 1.33 -24.31 -29.01
C LYS A 298 1.14 -23.15 -28.02
N LEU A 299 1.72 -23.24 -26.82
CA LEU A 299 1.62 -22.17 -25.82
C LEU A 299 2.44 -20.94 -26.22
N LEU A 300 3.61 -21.13 -26.85
CA LEU A 300 4.45 -20.04 -27.38
C LEU A 300 3.87 -19.42 -28.65
N GLU A 301 3.18 -20.19 -29.51
CA GLU A 301 2.48 -19.67 -30.70
C GLU A 301 1.36 -18.68 -30.34
N GLU A 302 0.77 -18.78 -29.15
CA GLU A 302 -0.26 -17.88 -28.64
C GLU A 302 0.30 -16.58 -28.02
N MET A 303 1.63 -16.48 -27.82
CA MET A 303 2.31 -15.31 -27.27
C MET A 303 2.67 -14.30 -28.37
N ASP A 304 2.60 -13.01 -28.07
CA ASP A 304 3.13 -11.97 -28.96
C ASP A 304 4.68 -12.00 -29.04
N ASP A 305 5.21 -11.43 -30.12
CA ASP A 305 6.63 -11.55 -30.45
C ASP A 305 7.54 -10.71 -29.52
N GLU A 306 7.00 -9.67 -28.88
CA GLU A 306 7.73 -8.84 -27.91
C GLU A 306 7.95 -9.62 -26.60
N ASN A 307 6.93 -10.34 -26.14
CA ASN A 307 6.99 -11.21 -24.97
C ASN A 307 7.81 -12.49 -25.20
N LYS A 308 7.81 -13.04 -26.42
CA LYS A 308 8.76 -14.13 -26.79
C LYS A 308 10.21 -13.69 -26.63
N SER A 309 10.53 -12.45 -27.00
CA SER A 309 11.89 -11.90 -26.87
C SER A 309 12.29 -11.63 -25.43
N LEU A 310 11.35 -11.23 -24.57
CA LEU A 310 11.60 -11.06 -23.13
C LEU A 310 11.84 -12.41 -22.45
N LEU A 311 11.04 -13.43 -22.79
CA LEU A 311 11.18 -14.78 -22.25
C LEU A 311 12.53 -15.40 -22.65
N SER A 312 12.98 -15.23 -23.90
CA SER A 312 14.29 -15.74 -24.33
C SER A 312 15.44 -15.08 -23.58
N LYS A 313 15.38 -13.77 -23.33
CA LYS A 313 16.39 -13.05 -22.54
C LYS A 313 16.44 -13.52 -21.09
N TYR A 314 15.29 -13.76 -20.47
CA TYR A 314 15.21 -14.27 -19.09
C TYR A 314 15.95 -15.61 -18.93
N TYR A 315 15.79 -16.54 -19.88
CA TYR A 315 16.47 -17.84 -19.82
C TYR A 315 17.95 -17.79 -20.22
N GLU A 316 18.36 -16.86 -21.08
CA GLU A 316 19.77 -16.58 -21.34
C GLU A 316 20.49 -16.04 -20.10
N GLU A 317 19.79 -15.25 -19.27
CA GLU A 317 20.30 -14.72 -17.99
C GLU A 317 20.34 -15.79 -16.88
N GLU A 318 19.30 -16.62 -16.72
CA GLU A 318 19.31 -17.74 -15.76
C GLU A 318 20.36 -18.83 -16.10
N GLY A 319 20.59 -19.09 -17.39
CA GLY A 319 21.58 -20.08 -17.85
C GLY A 319 23.03 -19.73 -17.44
N ASN A 320 23.32 -18.44 -17.20
CA ASN A 320 24.63 -17.97 -16.78
C ASN A 320 24.84 -17.93 -15.25
N GLN A 321 23.82 -18.20 -14.43
CA GLN A 321 23.92 -18.20 -12.97
C GLN A 321 23.89 -19.58 -12.29
N SER A 322 23.99 -20.67 -13.04
CA SER A 322 24.05 -22.02 -12.47
C SER A 322 25.48 -22.41 -12.05
N THR A 323 25.85 -22.16 -10.79
CA THR A 323 26.57 -23.10 -9.90
C THR A 323 26.74 -22.48 -8.51
N ASN A 324 25.77 -22.74 -7.62
CA ASN A 324 26.03 -23.22 -6.25
C ASN A 324 24.69 -23.43 -5.54
N GLU A 325 24.37 -24.71 -5.33
CA GLU A 325 23.17 -25.18 -4.67
C GLU A 325 23.17 -24.84 -3.17
N GLY A 326 21.99 -24.46 -2.68
CA GLY A 326 21.68 -24.33 -1.26
C GLY A 326 20.16 -24.27 -1.07
N GLN A 327 19.52 -25.45 -1.15
CA GLN A 327 18.08 -25.64 -0.98
C GLN A 327 17.53 -25.01 0.31
N LYS A 328 16.53 -24.11 0.17
CA LYS A 328 15.38 -24.04 1.09
C LYS A 328 14.10 -23.79 0.30
N THR A 329 13.28 -24.83 0.23
CA THR A 329 11.94 -24.85 -0.37
C THR A 329 10.95 -24.14 0.54
N THR A 330 10.36 -23.04 0.08
CA THR A 330 9.17 -22.44 0.72
C THR A 330 7.92 -22.91 -0.01
N THR A 331 7.22 -23.86 0.61
CA THR A 331 5.94 -24.40 0.13
C THR A 331 4.85 -23.36 0.33
N VAL A 332 4.44 -22.66 -0.73
CA VAL A 332 3.21 -21.84 -0.71
C VAL A 332 2.08 -22.73 -1.24
N GLN A 333 1.25 -23.25 -0.34
CA GLN A 333 -0.04 -23.83 -0.73
C GLN A 333 -1.09 -22.71 -0.87
N PRO A 334 -1.81 -22.61 -2.00
CA PRO A 334 -2.96 -21.74 -2.10
C PRO A 334 -4.13 -22.34 -1.30
N THR A 335 -4.57 -21.66 -0.24
CA THR A 335 -5.84 -21.97 0.42
C THR A 335 -7.01 -21.62 -0.50
N LEU A 336 -7.50 -22.60 -1.26
CA LEU A 336 -8.80 -22.56 -1.93
C LEU A 336 -9.88 -23.05 -0.97
N TYR A 337 -10.74 -22.15 -0.50
CA TYR A 337 -11.96 -22.53 0.22
C TYR A 337 -12.92 -23.25 -0.74
N ASN A 338 -13.06 -24.57 -0.56
CA ASN A 338 -14.03 -25.40 -1.26
C ASN A 338 -15.39 -25.34 -0.54
N ASN A 339 -16.22 -24.34 -0.86
CA ASN A 339 -17.65 -24.41 -0.54
C ASN A 339 -18.39 -25.09 -1.70
N LYS A 340 -18.61 -26.41 -1.57
CA LYS A 340 -19.56 -27.13 -2.45
C LYS A 340 -21.00 -26.64 -2.16
N PRO A 341 -21.81 -26.32 -3.18
CA PRO A 341 -23.23 -26.03 -2.97
C PRO A 341 -23.96 -27.30 -2.52
N LYS A 342 -24.60 -27.25 -1.34
CA LYS A 342 -25.55 -28.28 -0.88
C LYS A 342 -26.78 -28.25 -1.79
N LYS A 343 -26.90 -29.26 -2.67
CA LYS A 343 -28.18 -29.62 -3.30
C LYS A 343 -29.11 -30.19 -2.23
N ASN A 344 -30.15 -29.45 -1.85
CA ASN A 344 -31.27 -30.02 -1.09
C ASN A 344 -32.06 -30.95 -2.01
N LYS A 345 -31.95 -32.27 -1.76
CA LYS A 345 -32.92 -33.26 -2.23
C LYS A 345 -34.21 -33.08 -1.42
N LYS A 346 -35.30 -32.70 -2.09
CA LYS A 346 -36.65 -32.96 -1.59
C LYS A 346 -36.85 -34.48 -1.55
N SER A 347 -36.96 -35.08 -0.37
CA SER A 347 -37.67 -36.33 -0.21
C SER A 347 -39.16 -36.00 -0.08
N LYS A 348 -39.95 -36.57 -1.00
CA LYS A 348 -41.37 -36.84 -0.78
C LYS A 348 -41.40 -38.04 0.15
N ASP A 349 -42.01 -37.89 1.33
CA ASP A 349 -42.65 -39.01 2.01
C ASP A 349 -44.12 -38.64 2.17
N ASN A 350 -44.95 -39.37 1.44
CA ASN A 350 -46.33 -39.66 1.84
C ASN A 350 -46.23 -40.68 2.98
N ASP A 351 -47.04 -40.52 4.03
CA ASP A 351 -47.95 -41.56 4.55
C ASP A 351 -48.51 -41.12 5.91
N ASN A 352 -49.70 -40.51 5.86
CA ASN A 352 -50.95 -40.87 6.57
C ASN A 352 -51.90 -39.69 6.66
#